data_AF-E5A8I3-F1
#
_entry.id   AF-E5A8I3-F1
#
_cell.length_a   1.000
_cell.length_b   1.000
_cell.length_c   1.000
_cell.angle_alpha   90.00
_cell.angle_beta   90.00
_cell.angle_gamma   90.00
#
_symmetry.space_group_name_H-M   'P 1'
#
loop_
_entity.id
_entity.type
_entity.pdbx_description
1 polymer ?
#
loop_
_entity_poly.entity_id
_entity_poly.type
_entity_poly.pdbx_seq_one_letter_code
_entity_poly.pdbx_strand_id
1 'polypeptide(L)'
;MSCPLLQSLKSLPTRALFTLASSIISYDEINKAKDEESGVINDSDLAERAYYGMGDKLLAQGDFNEMTRLHMQRALQERGWVKNGEEVNMTDWKLRLRLFSMTRFTESQAKEQAKGAQAKDSASESESIVRSHSNSSEDTVG
;
A
#
# COMPACT_ATOMS: atom_id res chain seq x y z
N MET A 1 -24.27 -2.95 -7.82
CA MET A 1 -24.77 -3.15 -6.44
C MET A 1 -24.52 -1.87 -5.66
N SER A 2 -25.51 -1.33 -4.96
CA SER A 2 -25.29 -0.19 -4.06
C SER A 2 -24.73 -0.69 -2.72
N CYS A 3 -23.65 -0.09 -2.23
CA CYS A 3 -23.15 -0.36 -0.88
C CYS A 3 -23.83 0.61 0.10
N PRO A 4 -24.64 0.14 1.06
CA PRO A 4 -25.35 1.02 1.99
C PRO A 4 -24.42 1.95 2.76
N LEU A 5 -23.27 1.44 3.21
CA LEU A 5 -22.30 2.24 3.98
C LEU A 5 -21.73 3.40 3.15
N LEU A 6 -21.35 3.15 1.89
CA LEU A 6 -20.89 4.21 1.00
C LEU A 6 -21.99 5.24 0.72
N GLN A 7 -23.24 4.80 0.55
CA GLN A 7 -24.38 5.72 0.37
C GLN A 7 -24.60 6.60 1.61
N SER A 8 -24.50 6.02 2.81
CA SER A 8 -24.57 6.79 4.06
C SER A 8 -23.44 7.81 4.14
N LEU A 9 -22.21 7.46 3.76
CA LEU A 9 -21.09 8.40 3.72
C LEU A 9 -21.32 9.56 2.73
N LYS A 10 -21.85 9.26 1.54
CA LYS A 10 -22.20 10.27 0.53
C LYS A 10 -23.29 11.24 0.98
N SER A 11 -24.10 10.84 1.96
CA SER A 11 -25.15 11.70 2.53
C SER A 11 -24.69 12.57 3.70
N LEU A 12 -23.44 12.41 4.15
CA LEU A 12 -22.91 13.21 5.26
C LEU A 12 -22.71 14.68 4.84
N PRO A 13 -22.92 15.63 5.77
CA PRO A 13 -22.52 17.02 5.53
C PRO A 13 -21.01 17.13 5.27
N THR A 14 -20.60 18.01 4.35
CA THR A 14 -19.20 18.24 3.94
C THR A 14 -18.23 18.27 5.12
N ARG A 15 -18.55 19.02 6.19
CA ARG A 15 -17.68 19.15 7.38
C ARG A 15 -17.47 17.82 8.11
N ALA A 16 -18.53 17.02 8.26
CA ALA A 16 -18.45 15.70 8.89
C ALA A 16 -17.64 14.75 8.02
N LEU A 17 -17.88 14.78 6.71
CA LEU A 17 -17.14 13.99 5.75
C LEU A 17 -15.65 14.33 5.73
N PHE A 18 -15.30 15.61 5.79
CA PHE A 18 -13.91 16.08 5.89
C PHE A 18 -13.22 15.60 7.16
N THR A 19 -13.91 15.71 8.29
CA THR A 19 -13.40 15.26 9.59
C THR A 19 -13.10 13.77 9.54
N LEU A 20 -14.04 12.97 9.02
CA LEU A 20 -13.87 11.54 8.83
C LEU A 20 -12.69 11.24 7.88
N ALA A 21 -12.68 11.85 6.69
CA ALA A 21 -11.65 11.65 5.68
C ALA A 21 -10.25 11.96 6.23
N SER A 22 -10.08 13.07 6.96
CA SER A 22 -8.79 13.45 7.56
C SER A 22 -8.23 12.44 8.57
N SER A 23 -9.10 11.59 9.15
CA SER A 23 -8.67 10.52 10.05
C SER A 23 -8.28 9.23 9.31
N ILE A 24 -8.62 9.11 8.03
CA ILE A 24 -8.50 7.87 7.25
C ILE A 24 -7.48 8.01 6.13
N ILE A 25 -7.55 9.08 5.35
CA ILE A 25 -6.71 9.29 4.17
C ILE A 25 -5.80 10.51 4.37
N SER A 26 -4.71 10.57 3.59
CA SER A 26 -3.78 11.69 3.63
C SER A 26 -4.44 12.96 3.07
N TYR A 27 -3.86 14.12 3.41
CA TYR A 27 -4.30 15.39 2.86
C TYR A 27 -4.17 15.44 1.32
N ASP A 28 -3.15 14.78 0.76
CA ASP A 28 -2.98 14.68 -0.70
C ASP A 28 -4.14 13.90 -1.34
N GLU A 29 -4.58 12.80 -0.71
CA GLU A 29 -5.76 12.07 -1.18
C GLU A 29 -7.04 12.91 -1.09
N ILE A 30 -7.19 13.74 -0.06
CA ILE A 30 -8.31 14.68 0.05
C ILE A 30 -8.26 15.70 -1.09
N ASN A 31 -7.09 16.24 -1.42
CA ASN A 31 -6.94 17.20 -2.52
C ASN A 31 -7.29 16.61 -3.88
N LYS A 32 -7.13 15.29 -4.08
CA LYS A 32 -7.56 14.60 -5.30
C LYS A 32 -9.09 14.48 -5.43
N ALA A 33 -9.86 14.89 -4.41
CA ALA A 33 -11.32 15.06 -4.52
C ALA A 33 -11.72 16.47 -4.98
N LYS A 34 -10.76 17.36 -5.23
CA LYS A 34 -11.06 18.68 -5.80
C LYS A 34 -11.45 18.54 -7.26
N ASP A 35 -12.55 19.16 -7.60
CA ASP A 35 -12.94 19.39 -8.98
C ASP A 35 -11.93 20.32 -9.65
N GLU A 36 -11.44 19.94 -10.82
CA GLU A 36 -10.34 20.63 -11.51
C GLU A 36 -10.75 22.03 -11.99
N GLU A 37 -12.04 22.25 -12.27
CA GLU A 37 -12.54 23.52 -12.79
C GLU A 37 -12.85 24.54 -11.69
N SER A 38 -13.49 24.09 -10.61
CA SER A 38 -13.93 24.95 -9.51
C SER A 38 -12.93 25.03 -8.36
N GLY A 39 -12.01 24.07 -8.24
CA GLY A 39 -11.12 23.92 -7.09
C GLY A 39 -11.85 23.55 -5.79
N VAL A 40 -13.17 23.32 -5.87
CA VAL A 40 -14.03 22.94 -4.74
C VAL A 40 -13.97 21.43 -4.57
N ILE A 41 -14.08 20.96 -3.33
CA ILE A 41 -14.08 19.53 -3.03
C ILE A 41 -15.44 18.93 -3.39
N ASN A 42 -15.41 17.88 -4.19
CA ASN A 42 -16.56 17.06 -4.51
C ASN A 42 -16.83 16.08 -3.36
N ASP A 43 -17.95 16.27 -2.65
CA ASP A 43 -18.33 15.45 -1.51
C ASP A 43 -18.54 13.97 -1.88
N SER A 44 -19.03 13.66 -3.08
CA SER A 44 -19.18 12.26 -3.51
C SER A 44 -17.82 11.59 -3.67
N ASP A 45 -16.86 12.29 -4.26
CA ASP A 45 -15.51 11.76 -4.49
C ASP A 45 -14.74 11.65 -3.18
N LEU A 46 -14.89 12.63 -2.29
CA LEU A 46 -14.30 12.58 -0.96
C LEU A 46 -14.88 11.42 -0.14
N ALA A 47 -16.18 11.16 -0.25
CA ALA A 47 -16.84 10.02 0.41
C ALA A 47 -16.33 8.68 -0.12
N GLU A 48 -16.16 8.54 -1.43
CA GLU A 48 -15.56 7.35 -2.01
C GLU A 48 -14.11 7.16 -1.54
N ARG A 49 -13.28 8.19 -1.62
CA ARG A 49 -11.89 8.12 -1.16
C ARG A 49 -11.78 7.75 0.31
N ALA A 50 -12.57 8.38 1.16
CA ALA A 50 -12.60 8.05 2.58
C ALA A 50 -13.05 6.61 2.81
N TYR A 51 -14.13 6.18 2.17
CA TYR A 51 -14.66 4.81 2.26
C TYR A 51 -13.62 3.77 1.89
N TYR A 52 -13.00 3.91 0.71
CA TYR A 52 -12.03 2.93 0.25
C TYR A 52 -10.69 3.02 1.00
N GLY A 53 -10.32 4.19 1.50
CA GLY A 53 -9.21 4.33 2.45
C GLY A 53 -9.43 3.57 3.76
N MET A 54 -10.68 3.43 4.23
CA MET A 54 -10.98 2.52 5.35
C MET A 54 -10.67 1.07 4.96
N GLY A 55 -11.05 0.68 3.75
CA GLY A 55 -10.73 -0.64 3.18
C GLY A 55 -9.23 -0.91 3.12
N ASP A 56 -8.42 0.06 2.68
CA ASP A 56 -6.96 -0.06 2.64
C ASP A 56 -6.36 -0.20 4.05
N LYS A 57 -6.88 0.53 5.04
CA LYS A 57 -6.44 0.37 6.45
C LYS A 57 -6.73 -1.02 6.99
N LEU A 58 -7.96 -1.52 6.79
CA LEU A 58 -8.35 -2.87 7.21
C LEU A 58 -7.48 -3.93 6.52
N LEU A 59 -7.21 -3.74 5.22
CA LEU A 59 -6.34 -4.62 4.46
C LEU A 59 -4.92 -4.65 5.02
N ALA A 60 -4.35 -3.48 5.35
CA ALA A 60 -3.01 -3.38 5.93
C ALA A 60 -2.92 -4.03 7.32
N GLN A 61 -4.02 -4.04 8.08
CA GLN A 61 -4.12 -4.71 9.38
C GLN A 61 -4.37 -6.22 9.26
N GLY A 62 -4.76 -6.71 8.08
CA GLY A 62 -5.16 -8.10 7.87
C GLY A 62 -6.59 -8.41 8.33
N ASP A 63 -7.42 -7.39 8.57
CA ASP A 63 -8.78 -7.49 9.10
C ASP A 63 -9.80 -7.73 7.97
N PHE A 64 -9.60 -8.79 7.19
CA PHE A 64 -10.43 -9.11 6.00
C PHE A 64 -11.91 -9.38 6.31
N ASN A 65 -12.23 -9.73 7.56
CA ASN A 65 -13.62 -9.99 7.98
C ASN A 65 -14.44 -8.71 8.08
N GLU A 66 -13.79 -7.59 8.44
CA GLU A 66 -14.42 -6.27 8.57
C GLU A 66 -14.50 -5.54 7.22
N MET A 67 -13.83 -6.05 6.20
CA MET A 67 -13.93 -5.51 4.84
C MET A 67 -15.30 -5.83 4.23
N THR A 68 -15.96 -4.81 3.70
CA THR A 68 -17.15 -5.00 2.87
C THR A 68 -16.76 -5.70 1.55
N ARG A 69 -17.74 -6.30 0.87
CA ARG A 69 -17.54 -6.86 -0.47
C ARG A 69 -16.90 -5.85 -1.43
N LEU A 70 -17.37 -4.60 -1.38
CA LEU A 70 -16.89 -3.54 -2.27
C LEU A 70 -15.44 -3.14 -1.96
N HIS A 71 -15.03 -3.12 -0.67
CA HIS A 71 -13.61 -2.94 -0.31
C HIS A 71 -12.75 -4.05 -0.90
N MET A 72 -13.18 -5.30 -0.75
CA MET A 72 -12.41 -6.45 -1.21
C MET A 72 -12.25 -6.48 -2.73
N GLN A 73 -13.33 -6.19 -3.46
CA GLN A 73 -13.31 -6.14 -4.93
C GLN A 73 -12.37 -5.04 -5.43
N ARG A 74 -12.48 -3.81 -4.90
CA ARG A 74 -11.58 -2.71 -5.30
C ARG A 74 -10.12 -3.05 -4.99
N ALA A 75 -9.82 -3.55 -3.79
CA ALA A 75 -8.46 -3.85 -3.39
C ALA A 75 -7.78 -4.88 -4.32
N LEU A 76 -8.53 -5.91 -4.74
CA LEU A 76 -8.05 -6.91 -5.70
C LEU A 76 -7.83 -6.33 -7.09
N GLN A 77 -8.75 -5.47 -7.56
CA GLN A 77 -8.65 -4.81 -8.87
C GLN A 77 -7.45 -3.85 -8.93
N GLU A 78 -7.30 -2.95 -7.95
CA GLU A 78 -6.22 -1.96 -7.94
C GLU A 78 -4.83 -2.58 -7.91
N ARG A 79 -4.70 -3.78 -7.32
CA ARG A 79 -3.43 -4.50 -7.22
C ARG A 79 -3.20 -5.48 -8.38
N GLY A 80 -4.15 -5.60 -9.31
CA GLY A 80 -4.08 -6.54 -10.42
C GLY A 80 -4.05 -8.01 -9.97
N TRP A 81 -4.65 -8.33 -8.82
CA TRP A 81 -4.65 -9.68 -8.25
C TRP A 81 -5.78 -10.57 -8.78
N VAL A 82 -6.63 -10.02 -9.63
CA VAL A 82 -7.73 -10.69 -10.32
C VAL A 82 -7.81 -10.20 -11.76
N LYS A 83 -8.32 -11.04 -12.65
CA LYS A 83 -8.65 -10.59 -14.02
C LYS A 83 -9.91 -9.72 -13.96
N ASN A 84 -10.03 -8.76 -14.88
CA ASN A 84 -11.20 -7.87 -14.94
C ASN A 84 -12.52 -8.65 -14.93
N GLY A 85 -13.33 -8.42 -13.90
CA GLY A 85 -14.66 -9.03 -13.74
C GLY A 85 -14.67 -10.40 -13.06
N GLU A 86 -13.52 -10.98 -12.72
CA GLU A 86 -13.45 -12.25 -11.98
C GLU A 86 -14.04 -12.07 -10.57
N GLU A 87 -13.74 -10.95 -9.92
CA GLU A 87 -14.18 -10.59 -8.57
C GLU A 87 -15.70 -10.46 -8.43
N VAL A 88 -16.41 -10.21 -9.54
CA VAL A 88 -17.87 -10.12 -9.56
C VAL A 88 -18.51 -11.49 -9.28
N ASN A 89 -17.88 -12.55 -9.79
CA ASN A 89 -18.38 -13.93 -9.69
C ASN A 89 -17.85 -14.68 -8.44
N MET A 90 -16.95 -14.06 -7.68
CA MET A 90 -16.42 -14.65 -6.45
C MET A 90 -17.38 -14.44 -5.29
N THR A 91 -17.59 -15.46 -4.46
CA THR A 91 -18.29 -15.31 -3.17
C THR A 91 -17.43 -14.47 -2.22
N ASP A 92 -18.03 -13.87 -1.18
CA ASP A 92 -17.28 -13.11 -0.17
C ASP A 92 -16.18 -13.95 0.48
N TRP A 93 -16.44 -15.23 0.72
CA TRP A 93 -15.42 -16.17 1.20
C TRP A 93 -14.23 -16.28 0.23
N LYS A 94 -14.48 -16.44 -1.07
CA LYS A 94 -13.42 -16.52 -2.09
C LYS A 94 -12.64 -15.22 -2.19
N LEU A 95 -13.30 -14.06 -2.07
CA LEU A 95 -12.65 -12.76 -2.06
C LEU A 95 -11.69 -12.63 -0.88
N ARG A 96 -12.14 -12.98 0.34
CA ARG A 96 -11.30 -12.97 1.55
C ARG A 96 -10.10 -13.90 1.42
N LEU A 97 -10.34 -15.13 0.96
CA LEU A 97 -9.27 -16.11 0.78
C LEU A 97 -8.22 -15.62 -0.23
N ARG A 98 -8.66 -15.02 -1.35
CA ARG A 98 -7.77 -14.45 -2.36
C ARG A 98 -6.92 -13.32 -1.77
N LEU A 99 -7.53 -12.36 -1.07
CA LEU A 99 -6.80 -11.27 -0.40
C LEU A 99 -5.77 -11.80 0.59
N PHE A 100 -6.18 -12.72 1.47
CA PHE A 100 -5.28 -13.34 2.44
C PHE A 100 -4.08 -14.02 1.76
N SER A 101 -4.32 -14.88 0.77
CA SER A 101 -3.27 -15.60 0.06
C SER A 101 -2.31 -14.66 -0.66
N MET A 102 -2.82 -13.64 -1.36
CA MET A 102 -1.99 -12.70 -2.11
C MET A 102 -1.17 -11.80 -1.19
N THR A 103 -1.75 -11.28 -0.11
CA THR A 103 -1.02 -10.49 0.89
C THR A 103 0.13 -11.30 1.49
N ARG A 104 -0.11 -12.56 1.89
CA ARG A 104 0.93 -13.45 2.42
C ARG A 104 2.02 -13.76 1.42
N PHE A 105 1.64 -13.97 0.16
CA PHE A 105 2.59 -14.18 -0.92
C PHE A 105 3.49 -12.96 -1.13
N THR A 106 2.93 -11.76 -1.18
CA THR A 106 3.71 -10.51 -1.31
C THR A 106 4.61 -10.23 -0.10
N GLU A 107 4.13 -10.49 1.12
CA GLU A 107 4.95 -10.37 2.34
C GLU A 107 6.15 -11.34 2.30
N SER A 108 5.93 -12.55 1.82
CA SER A 108 6.98 -13.58 1.72
C SER A 108 8.04 -13.16 0.70
N GLN A 109 7.63 -12.71 -0.49
CA GLN A 109 8.56 -12.19 -1.49
C GLN A 109 9.35 -10.97 -0.99
N ALA A 110 8.70 -10.02 -0.32
CA ALA A 110 9.36 -8.84 0.22
C ALA A 110 10.44 -9.22 1.27
N LYS A 111 10.15 -10.21 2.12
CA LYS A 111 11.11 -10.73 3.11
C LYS A 111 12.31 -11.43 2.44
N GLU A 112 12.08 -12.22 1.39
CA GLU A 112 13.15 -12.87 0.65
C GLU A 112 14.06 -11.87 -0.05
N GLN A 113 13.47 -10.84 -0.68
CA GLN A 113 14.22 -9.76 -1.32
C GLN A 113 15.03 -8.94 -0.32
N ALA A 114 14.45 -8.60 0.84
CA ALA A 114 15.17 -7.86 1.89
C ALA A 114 16.37 -8.65 2.43
N LYS A 115 16.22 -9.97 2.64
CA LYS A 115 17.33 -10.84 3.05
C LYS A 115 18.40 -10.94 1.96
N GLY A 116 18.01 -11.03 0.70
CA GLY A 116 18.95 -11.06 -0.44
C GLY A 116 19.72 -9.75 -0.62
N ALA A 117 19.11 -8.60 -0.31
CA ALA A 117 19.78 -7.30 -0.34
C ALA A 117 20.80 -7.17 0.82
N GLN A 118 20.42 -7.53 2.05
CA GLN A 118 21.31 -7.48 3.20
C GLN A 118 22.54 -8.41 3.07
N ALA A 119 22.38 -9.55 2.41
CA ALA A 119 23.49 -10.48 2.13
C ALA A 119 24.51 -9.90 1.13
N LYS A 120 24.07 -9.04 0.19
CA LYS A 120 24.96 -8.40 -0.80
C LYS A 120 25.76 -7.25 -0.20
N ASP A 121 25.13 -6.46 0.68
CA ASP A 121 25.83 -5.36 1.36
C ASP A 121 26.88 -5.89 2.35
N SER A 122 26.58 -6.99 3.06
CA SER A 122 27.54 -7.64 3.97
C SER A 122 28.72 -8.32 3.25
N ALA A 123 28.53 -8.76 2.00
CA ALA A 123 29.60 -9.34 1.18
C ALA A 123 30.52 -8.27 0.59
N SER A 124 30.01 -7.04 0.35
CA SER A 124 30.80 -5.93 -0.20
C SER A 124 31.77 -5.30 0.80
N GLU A 125 31.52 -5.41 2.11
CA GLU A 125 32.43 -4.90 3.15
C GLU A 125 33.60 -5.86 3.45
N SER A 126 33.55 -7.10 2.97
CA SER A 126 34.57 -8.12 3.26
C SER A 126 35.75 -8.12 2.26
N GLU A 127 35.68 -7.34 1.17
CA GLU A 127 36.73 -7.29 0.14
C GLU A 127 37.70 -6.10 0.25
N SER A 128 37.54 -5.19 1.23
CA SER A 128 38.42 -4.00 1.35
C SER A 128 39.55 -4.09 2.39
N ILE A 129 39.81 -5.25 3.00
CA ILE A 129 40.84 -5.40 4.06
C ILE A 129 41.97 -6.36 3.63
N VAL A 130 42.59 -6.20 2.46
CA VAL A 130 43.90 -6.84 2.19
C VAL A 130 44.74 -6.02 1.21
N ARG A 131 45.56 -5.08 1.72
CA ARG A 131 46.98 -4.82 1.36
C ARG A 131 47.39 -3.40 1.71
N SER A 132 48.05 -3.25 2.85
CA SER A 132 49.00 -2.16 3.08
C SER A 132 50.15 -2.70 3.92
N HIS A 133 50.99 -3.51 3.29
CA HIS A 133 52.34 -3.81 3.76
C HIS A 133 53.27 -3.80 2.56
N SER A 134 54.09 -2.76 2.47
CA SER A 134 55.39 -2.77 1.78
C SER A 134 56.33 -1.86 2.56
N ASN A 135 57.19 -2.49 3.37
CA ASN A 135 58.45 -1.92 3.86
C ASN A 135 59.48 -1.94 2.72
N SER A 136 60.26 -0.88 2.56
CA SER A 136 61.58 -0.83 1.89
C SER A 136 62.13 0.59 2.16
N SER A 137 62.91 0.85 3.21
CA SER A 137 64.38 0.62 3.31
C SER A 137 65.10 0.93 2.00
N GLU A 138 65.51 2.19 1.83
CA GLU A 138 66.56 2.60 0.89
C GLU A 138 67.65 3.32 1.68
N ASP A 139 68.78 2.63 1.82
CA ASP A 139 70.09 3.22 2.07
C ASP A 139 70.47 4.05 0.83
N THR A 140 70.93 5.29 1.03
CA THR A 140 71.66 6.02 -0.01
C THR A 140 72.83 6.79 0.63
N VAL A 141 74.00 6.56 0.03
CA VAL A 141 75.33 7.03 0.41
C VAL A 141 75.49 8.54 0.19
N GLY A 142 76.22 9.19 1.10
CA GLY A 142 76.82 10.52 0.98
C GLY A 142 77.84 10.75 2.07
#